data_AF-A0A357EHG0-F1
#
_entry.id   AF-A0A357EHG0-F1
#
_cell.length_a   1.000
_cell.length_b   1.000
_cell.length_c   1.000
_cell.angle_alpha   90.00
_cell.angle_beta   90.00
_cell.angle_gamma   90.00
#
_symmetry.space_group_name_H-M   'P 1'
#
loop_
_entity.id
_entity.type
_entity.pdbx_description
1 polymer ?
#
loop_
_entity_poly.entity_id
_entity_poly.type
_entity_poly.pdbx_seq_one_letter_code
_entity_poly.pdbx_strand_id
1 'polypeptide(L)'
;MLNLLWLLLGGYGVGILLPLCLPGRPGLQQLTSNVAAIVGTSTGVILGLLGLTSSEPVTGSLASTIPLLTFAVRLDPLAAFFVLTISLVGLAASIYAIGYLQHFEERASTDTLGALFNAFLLCMTFVVLADNAFFFLLAWELMSLLSYFLVVTEHEKAEVRYAGLFYLIMTHIGTAFIVVAFLIFFQGAGSFSFEAFRHPAQPLPEGMKTLVFLMALLGFGTKAGIIPLHVWLPYAHPVAPSHVSAVMSGVMIKTAIYGLIRVYFDFFGGQFPWWWGFTVLLLGTTSALLGVMYALMEHDLKRLLAFHSVENIGIILMGLGA
;
A
#
# COMPACT_ATOMS: atom_id res chain seq x y z
N MET A 1 16.65 -12.74 11.06
CA MET A 1 15.55 -11.93 10.46
C MET A 1 15.95 -10.48 10.22
N LEU A 2 16.58 -9.77 11.17
CA LEU A 2 17.02 -8.38 10.95
C LEU A 2 17.95 -8.22 9.73
N ASN A 3 18.91 -9.13 9.52
CA ASN A 3 19.75 -9.12 8.32
C ASN A 3 18.95 -9.29 7.02
N LEU A 4 17.90 -10.13 7.03
CA LEU A 4 17.03 -10.31 5.87
C LEU A 4 16.19 -9.05 5.60
N LEU A 5 15.75 -8.35 6.66
CA LEU A 5 15.10 -7.06 6.52
C LEU A 5 16.03 -6.03 5.87
N TRP A 6 17.27 -5.92 6.32
CA TRP A 6 18.24 -5.02 5.70
C TRP A 6 18.56 -5.38 4.25
N LEU A 7 18.62 -6.68 3.92
CA LEU A 7 18.82 -7.15 2.55
C LEU A 7 17.61 -6.85 1.65
N LEU A 8 16.38 -7.01 2.15
CA LEU A 8 15.14 -6.63 1.45
C LEU A 8 15.14 -5.14 1.14
N LEU A 9 15.34 -4.29 2.16
CA LEU A 9 15.34 -2.84 2.01
C LEU A 9 16.51 -2.36 1.16
N GLY A 10 17.70 -2.95 1.35
CA GLY A 10 18.89 -2.68 0.57
C GLY A 10 18.74 -3.07 -0.89
N GLY A 11 18.07 -4.19 -1.19
CA GLY A 11 17.75 -4.62 -2.55
C GLY A 11 16.95 -3.55 -3.30
N TYR A 12 15.86 -3.06 -2.70
CA TYR A 12 15.10 -1.96 -3.30
C TYR A 12 15.93 -0.66 -3.39
N GLY A 13 16.71 -0.32 -2.36
CA GLY A 13 17.58 0.84 -2.37
C GLY A 13 18.61 0.83 -3.51
N VAL A 14 19.24 -0.32 -3.77
CA VAL A 14 20.13 -0.53 -4.91
C VAL A 14 19.38 -0.39 -6.23
N GLY A 15 18.16 -0.94 -6.33
CA GLY A 15 17.31 -0.80 -7.51
C GLY A 15 16.86 0.62 -7.81
N ILE A 16 16.89 1.52 -6.83
CA ILE A 16 16.61 2.95 -7.00
C ILE A 16 17.86 3.72 -7.44
N LEU A 17 19.00 3.47 -6.78
CA LEU A 17 20.20 4.31 -6.92
C LEU A 17 21.16 3.84 -8.02
N LEU A 18 21.37 2.53 -8.16
CA LEU A 18 22.33 1.97 -9.10
C LEU A 18 22.05 2.35 -10.56
N PRO A 19 20.80 2.38 -11.04
CA PRO A 19 20.49 2.83 -12.40
C PRO A 19 20.87 4.29 -12.65
N LEU A 20 20.72 5.16 -11.64
CA LEU A 20 21.06 6.58 -11.74
C LEU A 20 22.58 6.80 -11.86
N CYS A 21 23.38 5.88 -11.32
CA CYS A 21 24.84 5.89 -11.41
C CYS A 21 25.39 5.38 -12.75
N LEU A 22 24.54 4.87 -13.66
CA LEU A 22 24.92 4.28 -14.95
C LEU A 22 24.34 5.07 -16.14
N PRO A 23 24.62 6.39 -16.26
CA PRO A 23 24.02 7.21 -17.30
C PRO A 23 24.40 6.75 -18.71
N GLY A 24 23.45 6.80 -19.64
CA GLY A 24 23.65 6.47 -21.05
C GLY A 24 23.72 4.98 -21.39
N ARG A 25 23.33 4.09 -20.45
CA ARG A 25 23.31 2.63 -20.65
C ARG A 25 21.95 2.02 -20.29
N PRO A 26 20.89 2.29 -21.08
CA PRO A 26 19.49 1.97 -20.71
C PRO A 26 19.26 0.48 -20.41
N GLY A 27 19.83 -0.43 -21.22
CA GLY A 27 19.70 -1.87 -20.98
C GLY A 27 20.30 -2.34 -19.66
N LEU A 28 21.45 -1.76 -19.25
CA LEU A 28 22.07 -2.09 -17.95
C LEU A 28 21.30 -1.46 -16.79
N GLN A 29 20.79 -0.25 -16.94
CA GLN A 29 19.95 0.42 -15.94
C GLN A 29 18.66 -0.36 -15.67
N GLN A 30 18.00 -0.85 -16.72
CA GLN A 30 16.80 -1.69 -16.59
C GLN A 30 17.12 -3.05 -15.97
N LEU A 31 18.18 -3.72 -16.43
CA LEU A 31 18.61 -5.00 -15.88
C LEU A 31 18.92 -4.90 -14.39
N THR A 32 19.70 -3.89 -14.00
CA THR A 32 20.07 -3.67 -12.59
C THR A 32 18.86 -3.38 -11.71
N SER A 33 17.92 -2.53 -12.18
CA SER A 33 16.66 -2.25 -11.46
C SER A 33 15.84 -3.52 -11.23
N ASN A 34 15.68 -4.35 -12.26
CA ASN A 34 14.87 -5.56 -12.20
C ASN A 34 15.52 -6.64 -11.35
N VAL A 35 16.84 -6.86 -11.49
CA VAL A 35 17.59 -7.82 -10.68
C VAL A 35 17.54 -7.41 -9.20
N ALA A 36 17.73 -6.12 -8.90
CA ALA A 36 17.63 -5.61 -7.54
C ALA A 36 16.22 -5.82 -6.94
N ALA A 37 15.15 -5.58 -7.71
CA ALA A 37 13.78 -5.85 -7.31
C ALA A 37 13.55 -7.35 -7.05
N ILE A 38 14.07 -8.23 -7.91
CA ILE A 38 13.97 -9.70 -7.75
C ILE A 38 14.70 -10.15 -6.48
N VAL A 39 15.90 -9.65 -6.22
CA VAL A 39 16.67 -9.98 -5.01
C VAL A 39 15.96 -9.49 -3.76
N GLY A 40 15.47 -8.24 -3.77
CA GLY A 40 14.69 -7.66 -2.68
C GLY A 40 13.45 -8.48 -2.38
N THR A 41 12.59 -8.69 -3.38
CA THR A 41 11.34 -9.46 -3.25
C THR A 41 11.59 -10.92 -2.85
N SER A 42 12.58 -11.61 -3.42
CA SER A 42 12.93 -12.98 -3.01
C SER A 42 13.32 -13.05 -1.52
N THR A 43 14.10 -12.07 -1.06
CA THR A 43 14.46 -11.94 0.36
C THR A 43 13.23 -11.64 1.22
N GLY A 44 12.32 -10.81 0.72
CA GLY A 44 11.06 -10.48 1.39
C GLY A 44 10.10 -11.65 1.52
N VAL A 45 10.06 -12.56 0.55
CA VAL A 45 9.31 -13.83 0.65
C VAL A 45 9.84 -14.66 1.82
N ILE A 46 11.17 -14.84 1.90
CA ILE A 46 11.81 -15.57 2.99
C ILE A 46 11.54 -14.89 4.33
N LEU A 47 11.68 -13.56 4.41
CA LEU A 47 11.44 -12.79 5.62
C LEU A 47 9.98 -12.90 6.09
N GLY A 48 9.02 -12.81 5.17
CA GLY A 48 7.59 -12.94 5.45
C GLY A 48 7.23 -14.33 5.98
N LEU A 49 7.74 -15.39 5.36
CA LEU A 49 7.52 -16.77 5.83
C LEU A 49 8.08 -17.00 7.24
N LEU A 50 9.32 -16.55 7.51
CA LEU A 50 9.91 -16.66 8.84
C LEU A 50 9.16 -15.78 9.87
N GLY A 51 8.70 -14.60 9.46
CA GLY A 51 7.96 -13.68 10.30
C GLY A 51 6.59 -14.19 10.74
N LEU A 52 5.92 -14.98 9.91
CA LEU A 52 4.66 -15.63 10.27
C LEU A 52 4.81 -16.66 11.40
N THR A 53 5.97 -17.33 11.45
CA THR A 53 6.27 -18.35 12.46
C THR A 53 6.99 -17.80 13.69
N SER A 54 7.41 -16.53 13.67
CA SER A 54 8.16 -15.93 14.77
C SER A 54 7.23 -15.65 15.96
N SER A 55 7.65 -16.08 17.15
CA SER A 55 6.94 -15.76 18.40
C SER A 55 7.13 -14.31 18.84
N GLU A 56 8.26 -13.70 18.48
CA GLU A 56 8.58 -12.31 18.82
C GLU A 56 8.62 -11.43 17.58
N PRO A 57 8.10 -10.20 17.65
CA PRO A 57 8.18 -9.25 16.56
C PRO A 57 9.62 -8.75 16.39
N VAL A 58 10.08 -8.65 15.15
CA VAL A 58 11.40 -8.06 14.87
C VAL A 58 11.24 -6.55 14.80
N THR A 59 11.90 -5.85 15.71
CA THR A 59 11.86 -4.39 15.78
C THR A 59 13.19 -3.78 15.34
N GLY A 60 13.13 -2.56 14.83
CA GLY A 60 14.29 -1.74 14.51
C GLY A 60 13.88 -0.28 14.55
N SER A 61 14.76 0.61 15.00
CA SER A 61 14.44 2.03 15.05
C SER A 61 15.65 2.87 14.70
N LEU A 62 15.46 3.86 13.86
CA LEU A 62 16.41 4.94 13.62
C LEU A 62 15.84 6.22 14.20
N ALA A 63 16.62 6.87 15.09
CA ALA A 63 16.25 8.15 15.66
C ALA A 63 16.21 9.22 14.57
N SER A 64 15.20 10.09 14.61
CA SER A 64 15.12 11.27 13.75
C SER A 64 15.48 12.52 14.55
N THR A 65 15.94 13.55 13.85
CA THR A 65 16.09 14.90 14.39
C THR A 65 14.78 15.68 14.37
N ILE A 66 13.78 15.21 13.61
CA ILE A 66 12.46 15.83 13.53
C ILE A 66 11.64 15.41 14.77
N PRO A 67 11.06 16.36 15.52
CA PRO A 67 10.22 16.03 16.67
C PRO A 67 9.10 15.07 16.30
N LEU A 68 8.83 14.10 17.19
CA LEU A 68 7.74 13.11 17.07
C LEU A 68 7.85 12.10 15.92
N LEU A 69 8.79 12.29 14.99
CA LEU A 69 9.09 11.31 13.95
C LEU A 69 10.15 10.34 14.45
N THR A 70 9.84 9.05 14.44
CA THR A 70 10.84 8.00 14.60
C THR A 70 10.70 7.04 13.42
N PHE A 71 11.83 6.71 12.79
CA PHE A 71 11.86 5.69 11.74
C PHE A 71 11.89 4.31 12.41
N ALA A 72 10.78 3.98 13.07
CA ALA A 72 10.57 2.73 13.77
C ALA A 72 9.88 1.73 12.84
N VAL A 73 10.47 0.54 12.74
CA VAL A 73 9.96 -0.61 12.01
C VAL A 73 9.67 -1.75 12.97
N ARG A 74 8.54 -2.43 12.75
CA ARG A 74 8.11 -3.60 13.50
C ARG A 74 7.52 -4.63 12.54
N LEU A 75 8.16 -5.78 12.47
CA LEU A 75 7.69 -6.96 11.74
C LEU A 75 7.06 -7.93 12.75
N ASP A 76 5.76 -7.79 12.96
CA ASP A 76 4.93 -8.77 13.65
C ASP A 76 4.22 -9.71 12.64
N PRO A 77 3.47 -10.74 13.07
CA PRO A 77 2.86 -11.69 12.14
C PRO A 77 1.93 -11.06 11.10
N LEU A 78 1.21 -9.99 11.46
CA LEU A 78 0.36 -9.26 10.51
C LEU A 78 1.21 -8.55 9.45
N ALA A 79 2.23 -7.79 9.88
CA ALA A 79 3.16 -7.17 8.95
C ALA A 79 3.90 -8.21 8.08
N ALA A 80 4.27 -9.36 8.64
CA ALA A 80 4.93 -10.45 7.93
C ALA A 80 4.04 -11.05 6.82
N PHE A 81 2.75 -11.24 7.09
CA PHE A 81 1.78 -11.63 6.06
C PHE A 81 1.77 -10.64 4.89
N PHE A 82 1.69 -9.33 5.19
CA PHE A 82 1.67 -8.32 4.14
C PHE A 82 3.00 -8.20 3.40
N VAL A 83 4.14 -8.26 4.09
CA VAL A 83 5.47 -8.31 3.46
C VAL A 83 5.57 -9.51 2.53
N LEU A 84 5.07 -10.68 2.92
CA LEU A 84 5.02 -11.87 2.07
C LEU A 84 4.19 -11.60 0.80
N THR A 85 2.98 -11.04 0.94
CA THR A 85 2.13 -10.75 -0.23
C THR A 85 2.73 -9.70 -1.16
N ILE A 86 3.32 -8.62 -0.61
CA ILE A 86 4.03 -7.58 -1.38
C ILE A 86 5.18 -8.22 -2.15
N SER A 87 5.94 -9.08 -1.48
CA SER A 87 7.12 -9.71 -2.05
C SER A 87 6.76 -10.75 -3.11
N LEU A 88 5.71 -11.54 -2.92
CA LEU A 88 5.28 -12.55 -3.88
C LEU A 88 4.78 -11.91 -5.18
N VAL A 89 3.88 -10.92 -5.07
CA VAL A 89 3.36 -10.19 -6.23
C VAL A 89 4.46 -9.35 -6.87
N GLY A 90 5.28 -8.69 -6.06
CA GLY A 90 6.44 -7.91 -6.51
C GLY A 90 7.44 -8.76 -7.28
N LEU A 91 7.73 -9.99 -6.83
CA LEU A 91 8.63 -10.92 -7.51
C LEU A 91 8.10 -11.29 -8.90
N ALA A 92 6.84 -11.73 -8.98
CA ALA A 92 6.18 -12.05 -10.24
C ALA A 92 6.17 -10.85 -11.20
N ALA A 93 5.82 -9.66 -10.70
CA ALA A 93 5.81 -8.43 -11.48
C ALA A 93 7.20 -8.01 -11.95
N SER A 94 8.24 -8.19 -11.12
CA SER A 94 9.64 -7.87 -11.47
C SER A 94 10.17 -8.80 -12.55
N ILE A 95 9.85 -10.09 -12.49
CA ILE A 95 10.23 -11.06 -13.54
C ILE A 95 9.52 -10.70 -14.85
N TYR A 96 8.22 -10.41 -14.80
CA TYR A 96 7.45 -10.01 -15.98
C TYR A 96 7.95 -8.69 -16.58
N ALA A 97 8.39 -7.74 -15.76
CA ALA A 97 8.91 -6.45 -16.19
C ALA A 97 10.15 -6.56 -17.09
N ILE A 98 10.98 -7.61 -16.96
CA ILE A 98 12.20 -7.80 -17.77
C ILE A 98 11.88 -7.79 -19.27
N GLY A 99 10.89 -8.58 -19.70
CA GLY A 99 10.48 -8.64 -21.11
C GLY A 99 9.48 -7.55 -21.49
N TYR A 100 8.60 -7.16 -20.55
CA TYR A 100 7.56 -6.19 -20.84
C TYR A 100 8.12 -4.78 -21.09
N LEU A 101 9.10 -4.34 -20.32
CA LEU A 101 9.65 -2.98 -20.41
C LEU A 101 10.45 -2.72 -21.70
N GLN A 102 10.91 -3.77 -22.40
CA GLN A 102 11.52 -3.63 -23.73
C GLN A 102 10.56 -2.98 -24.74
N HIS A 103 9.25 -3.15 -24.56
CA HIS A 103 8.23 -2.54 -25.42
C HIS A 103 7.99 -1.05 -25.12
N PHE A 104 8.55 -0.53 -24.02
CA PHE A 104 8.41 0.86 -23.58
C PHE A 104 9.64 1.73 -23.91
N GLU A 105 10.72 1.15 -24.42
CA GLU A 105 12.00 1.86 -24.66
C GLU A 105 11.85 3.11 -25.54
N GLU A 106 10.91 3.11 -26.49
CA GLU A 106 10.65 4.26 -27.37
C GLU A 106 9.66 5.29 -26.80
N ARG A 107 8.94 4.95 -25.71
CA ARG A 107 7.78 5.70 -25.21
C ARG A 107 7.97 6.31 -23.84
N ALA A 108 8.90 5.78 -23.05
CA ALA A 108 9.18 6.25 -21.70
C ALA A 108 10.61 5.88 -21.28
N SER A 109 11.14 6.61 -20.31
CA SER A 109 12.44 6.32 -19.71
C SER A 109 12.36 5.06 -18.84
N THR A 110 12.82 3.93 -19.37
CA THR A 110 12.76 2.62 -18.70
C THR A 110 13.59 2.56 -17.42
N ASP A 111 14.63 3.38 -17.32
CA ASP A 111 15.47 3.53 -16.12
C ASP A 111 14.71 4.18 -14.95
N THR A 112 14.02 5.28 -15.25
CA THR A 112 13.22 6.03 -14.28
C THR A 112 12.07 5.17 -13.80
N LEU A 113 11.44 4.43 -14.71
CA LEU A 113 10.36 3.51 -14.39
C LEU A 113 10.83 2.36 -13.48
N GLY A 114 12.00 1.77 -13.75
CA GLY A 114 12.60 0.75 -12.89
C GLY A 114 12.93 1.26 -11.48
N ALA A 115 13.48 2.47 -11.36
CA ALA A 115 13.76 3.11 -10.08
C ALA A 115 12.47 3.45 -9.32
N LEU A 116 11.47 4.01 -9.99
CA LEU A 116 10.15 4.31 -9.42
C LEU A 116 9.45 3.03 -8.93
N PHE A 117 9.55 1.93 -9.67
CA PHE A 117 8.97 0.64 -9.28
C PHE A 117 9.63 0.07 -8.02
N ASN A 118 10.95 0.13 -7.90
CA ASN A 118 11.66 -0.26 -6.68
C ASN A 118 11.30 0.66 -5.50
N ALA A 119 11.24 1.97 -5.71
CA ALA A 119 10.80 2.92 -4.68
C ALA A 119 9.36 2.63 -4.23
N PHE A 120 8.48 2.25 -5.15
CA PHE A 120 7.09 1.91 -4.86
C PHE A 120 7.01 0.64 -3.98
N LEU A 121 7.74 -0.42 -4.33
CA LEU A 121 7.84 -1.65 -3.50
C LEU A 121 8.43 -1.36 -2.11
N LEU A 122 9.44 -0.50 -2.04
CA LEU A 122 10.05 -0.08 -0.78
C LEU A 122 9.05 0.67 0.10
N CYS A 123 8.32 1.65 -0.45
CA CYS A 123 7.35 2.43 0.32
C CYS A 123 6.16 1.57 0.77
N MET A 124 5.65 0.65 -0.07
CA MET A 124 4.64 -0.32 0.36
C MET A 124 5.13 -1.20 1.51
N THR A 125 6.40 -1.64 1.45
CA THR A 125 7.02 -2.42 2.52
C THR A 125 7.13 -1.57 3.81
N PHE A 126 7.49 -0.30 3.71
CA PHE A 126 7.53 0.60 4.86
C PHE A 126 6.15 0.89 5.46
N VAL A 127 5.10 1.03 4.64
CA VAL A 127 3.72 1.19 5.14
C VAL A 127 3.35 0.07 6.11
N VAL A 128 3.69 -1.18 5.77
CA VAL A 128 3.32 -2.34 6.58
C VAL A 128 4.29 -2.61 7.73
N LEU A 129 5.50 -2.05 7.68
CA LEU A 129 6.49 -2.16 8.75
C LEU A 129 6.46 -1.00 9.74
N ALA A 130 5.90 0.16 9.38
CA ALA A 130 5.95 1.35 10.22
C ALA A 130 5.29 1.10 11.58
N ASP A 131 6.01 1.45 12.65
CA ASP A 131 5.54 1.40 14.05
C ASP A 131 5.38 2.81 14.65
N ASN A 132 5.34 3.83 13.79
CA ASN A 132 5.07 5.22 14.09
C ASN A 132 4.11 5.79 13.03
N ALA A 133 3.05 6.46 13.46
CA ALA A 133 1.99 6.99 12.61
C ALA A 133 2.47 8.05 11.63
N PHE A 134 3.42 8.90 12.01
CA PHE A 134 4.00 9.89 11.10
C PHE A 134 4.83 9.18 10.02
N PHE A 135 5.64 8.19 10.40
CA PHE A 135 6.40 7.40 9.43
C PHE A 135 5.48 6.59 8.50
N PHE A 136 4.40 6.03 9.03
CA PHE A 136 3.34 5.38 8.25
C PHE A 136 2.76 6.34 7.21
N LEU A 137 2.35 7.54 7.62
CA LEU A 137 1.77 8.56 6.72
C LEU A 137 2.77 9.00 5.64
N LEU A 138 4.04 9.16 6.01
CA LEU A 138 5.10 9.49 5.06
C LEU A 138 5.27 8.38 4.02
N ALA A 139 5.37 7.12 4.45
CA ALA A 139 5.48 5.97 3.55
C ALA A 139 4.22 5.81 2.68
N TRP A 140 3.04 6.09 3.24
CA TRP A 140 1.74 6.01 2.56
C TRP A 140 1.58 7.05 1.45
N GLU A 141 1.97 8.30 1.73
CA GLU A 141 1.96 9.38 0.75
C GLU A 141 3.03 9.15 -0.34
N LEU A 142 4.25 8.78 0.05
CA LEU A 142 5.29 8.43 -0.93
C LEU A 142 4.87 7.27 -1.83
N MET A 143 4.27 6.21 -1.27
CA MET A 143 3.66 5.12 -2.04
C MET A 143 2.61 5.63 -3.04
N SER A 144 1.76 6.58 -2.63
CA SER A 144 0.72 7.17 -3.48
C SER A 144 1.29 8.03 -4.60
N LEU A 145 2.30 8.85 -4.31
CA LEU A 145 2.99 9.68 -5.29
C LEU A 145 3.78 8.85 -6.30
N LEU A 146 4.50 7.82 -5.84
CA LEU A 146 5.26 6.93 -6.71
C LEU A 146 4.35 6.14 -7.65
N SER A 147 3.23 5.61 -7.14
CA SER A 147 2.23 4.95 -7.98
C SER A 147 1.57 5.93 -8.96
N TYR A 148 1.36 7.20 -8.58
CA TYR A 148 0.89 8.22 -9.52
C TYR A 148 1.86 8.38 -10.69
N PHE A 149 3.16 8.56 -10.43
CA PHE A 149 4.17 8.68 -11.49
C PHE A 149 4.22 7.43 -12.39
N LEU A 150 4.04 6.24 -11.81
CA LEU A 150 3.97 5.00 -12.58
C LEU A 150 2.69 4.92 -13.43
N VAL A 151 1.54 5.37 -12.92
CA VAL A 151 0.28 5.43 -13.68
C VAL A 151 0.39 6.40 -14.86
N VAL A 152 1.05 7.54 -14.67
CA VAL A 152 1.21 8.57 -15.72
C VAL A 152 2.44 8.35 -16.62
N THR A 153 2.93 7.11 -16.74
CA THR A 153 4.07 6.79 -17.62
C THR A 153 3.85 7.34 -19.04
N GLU A 154 2.68 7.08 -19.64
CA GLU A 154 2.31 7.59 -20.97
C GLU A 154 1.57 8.94 -20.90
N HIS A 155 2.10 9.91 -20.12
CA HIS A 155 1.51 11.24 -19.86
C HIS A 155 1.23 12.10 -21.11
N GLU A 156 1.74 11.73 -22.29
CA GLU A 156 1.40 12.39 -23.56
C GLU A 156 -0.09 12.21 -23.90
N LYS A 157 -0.69 11.08 -23.49
CA LYS A 157 -2.11 10.80 -23.71
C LYS A 157 -2.98 11.54 -22.70
N ALA A 158 -3.98 12.28 -23.20
CA ALA A 158 -4.86 13.09 -22.36
C ALA A 158 -5.66 12.25 -21.34
N GLU A 159 -6.09 11.05 -21.73
CA GLU A 159 -6.80 10.10 -20.86
C GLU A 159 -5.95 9.65 -19.66
N VAL A 160 -4.64 9.43 -19.88
CA VAL A 160 -3.68 9.02 -18.85
C VAL A 160 -3.49 10.14 -17.83
N ARG A 161 -3.37 11.39 -18.30
CA ARG A 161 -3.26 12.56 -17.42
C ARG A 161 -4.50 12.74 -16.56
N TYR A 162 -5.68 12.60 -17.16
CA TYR A 162 -6.95 12.71 -16.44
C TYR A 162 -7.06 11.61 -15.37
N ALA A 163 -6.83 10.35 -15.74
CA ALA A 163 -6.88 9.22 -14.82
C ALA A 163 -5.87 9.37 -13.67
N GLY A 164 -4.64 9.80 -13.97
CA GLY A 164 -3.62 10.07 -12.98
C GLY A 164 -4.01 11.19 -12.01
N LEU A 165 -4.48 12.34 -12.51
CA LEU A 165 -4.90 13.46 -11.67
C LEU A 165 -6.08 13.06 -10.78
N PHE A 166 -7.08 12.39 -11.33
CA PHE A 166 -8.24 11.92 -10.59
C PHE A 166 -7.84 10.94 -9.48
N TYR A 167 -6.94 9.99 -9.80
CA TYR A 167 -6.33 9.10 -8.83
C TYR A 167 -5.64 9.87 -7.70
N LEU A 168 -4.77 10.83 -8.05
CA LEU A 168 -4.00 11.61 -7.08
C LEU A 168 -4.92 12.35 -6.10
N ILE A 169 -5.94 13.04 -6.62
CA ILE A 169 -6.94 13.76 -5.81
C ILE A 169 -7.63 12.80 -4.83
N MET A 170 -8.11 11.66 -5.33
CA MET A 170 -8.79 10.67 -4.49
C MET A 170 -7.87 10.12 -3.39
N THR A 171 -6.59 9.86 -3.70
CA THR A 171 -5.66 9.37 -2.68
C THR A 171 -5.39 10.39 -1.59
N HIS A 172 -5.22 11.67 -1.92
CA HIS A 172 -4.99 12.71 -0.92
C HIS A 172 -6.23 12.98 -0.06
N ILE A 173 -7.43 12.92 -0.64
CA ILE A 173 -8.68 12.97 0.15
C ILE A 173 -8.71 11.80 1.14
N GLY A 174 -8.37 10.59 0.69
CA GLY A 174 -8.26 9.42 1.57
C GLY A 174 -7.25 9.64 2.70
N THR A 175 -6.05 10.10 2.39
CA THR A 175 -5.03 10.37 3.41
C THR A 175 -5.45 11.45 4.39
N ALA A 176 -6.16 12.50 3.96
CA ALA A 176 -6.65 13.53 4.87
C ALA A 176 -7.52 12.94 6.00
N PHE A 177 -8.38 11.97 5.68
CA PHE A 177 -9.15 11.25 6.70
C PHE A 177 -8.26 10.37 7.61
N ILE A 178 -7.25 9.69 7.06
CA ILE A 178 -6.30 8.90 7.87
C ILE A 178 -5.54 9.81 8.85
N VAL A 179 -5.11 10.99 8.39
CA VAL A 179 -4.44 11.99 9.23
C VAL A 179 -5.34 12.40 10.39
N VAL A 180 -6.62 12.70 10.15
CA VAL A 180 -7.57 13.03 11.22
C VAL A 180 -7.69 11.88 12.23
N ALA A 181 -7.79 10.63 11.77
CA ALA A 181 -7.85 9.46 12.65
C ALA A 181 -6.60 9.36 13.56
N PHE A 182 -5.39 9.52 12.99
CA PHE A 182 -4.14 9.45 13.76
C PHE A 182 -3.91 10.65 14.68
N LEU A 183 -4.41 11.84 14.32
CA LEU A 183 -4.37 13.01 15.21
C LEU A 183 -5.25 12.81 16.45
N ILE A 184 -6.42 12.17 16.32
CA ILE A 184 -7.27 11.85 17.46
C ILE A 184 -6.59 10.80 18.36
N PHE A 185 -5.96 9.77 17.79
CA PHE A 185 -5.15 8.83 18.57
C PHE A 185 -4.00 9.54 19.30
N PHE A 186 -3.29 10.44 18.63
CA PHE A 186 -2.23 11.24 19.24
C PHE A 186 -2.73 12.06 20.43
N GLN A 187 -3.93 12.63 20.36
CA GLN A 187 -4.53 13.38 21.46
C GLN A 187 -4.69 12.53 22.74
N GLY A 188 -5.11 11.26 22.60
CA GLY A 188 -5.24 10.35 23.74
C GLY A 188 -3.92 9.72 24.19
N ALA A 189 -3.02 9.44 23.25
CA ALA A 189 -1.77 8.72 23.49
C ALA A 189 -0.59 9.61 23.90
N GLY A 190 -0.57 10.88 23.47
CA GLY A 190 0.55 11.81 23.65
C GLY A 190 1.79 11.50 22.79
N SER A 191 1.72 10.52 21.90
CA SER A 191 2.80 10.06 21.03
C SER A 191 2.22 9.51 19.73
N PHE A 192 2.99 9.57 18.63
CA PHE A 192 2.65 8.93 17.35
C PHE A 192 3.13 7.47 17.26
N SER A 193 3.77 6.92 18.29
CA SER A 193 4.14 5.50 18.28
C SER A 193 2.89 4.61 18.31
N PHE A 194 2.89 3.55 17.52
CA PHE A 194 1.79 2.58 17.53
C PHE A 194 1.69 1.83 18.86
N GLU A 195 2.79 1.68 19.59
CA GLU A 195 2.78 1.23 20.98
C GLU A 195 1.91 2.14 21.87
N ALA A 196 2.05 3.46 21.77
CA ALA A 196 1.22 4.38 22.53
C ALA A 196 -0.25 4.38 22.07
N PHE A 197 -0.52 4.05 20.79
CA PHE A 197 -1.89 3.88 20.31
C PHE A 197 -2.56 2.62 20.89
N ARG A 198 -1.81 1.53 21.11
CA ARG A 198 -2.28 0.32 21.80
C ARG A 198 -2.52 0.56 23.28
N HIS A 199 -1.71 1.43 23.90
CA HIS A 199 -1.76 1.75 25.32
C HIS A 199 -1.84 3.27 25.54
N PRO A 200 -2.99 3.90 25.21
CA PRO A 200 -3.11 5.35 25.28
C PRO A 200 -3.03 5.83 26.73
N ALA A 201 -2.29 6.93 26.96
CA ALA A 201 -2.15 7.54 28.27
C ALA A 201 -3.49 8.00 28.85
N GLN A 202 -4.41 8.46 27.99
CA GLN A 202 -5.79 8.79 28.33
C GLN A 202 -6.75 8.06 27.40
N PRO A 203 -7.71 7.28 27.93
CA PRO A 203 -8.72 6.62 27.11
C PRO A 203 -9.55 7.63 26.31
N LEU A 204 -9.73 7.35 25.02
CA LEU A 204 -10.59 8.16 24.16
C LEU A 204 -12.07 7.99 24.55
N PRO A 205 -12.86 9.08 24.62
CA PRO A 205 -14.32 8.99 24.73
C PRO A 205 -14.94 8.20 23.57
N GLU A 206 -16.09 7.56 23.81
CA GLU A 206 -16.74 6.70 22.81
C GLU A 206 -17.06 7.43 21.49
N GLY A 207 -17.48 8.70 21.57
CA GLY A 207 -17.70 9.53 20.38
C GLY A 207 -16.43 9.76 19.56
N MET A 208 -15.27 9.93 20.21
CA MET A 208 -13.98 10.08 19.52
C MET A 208 -13.51 8.77 18.90
N LYS A 209 -13.70 7.64 19.58
CA LYS A 209 -13.44 6.31 19.00
C LYS A 209 -14.27 6.08 17.75
N THR A 210 -15.54 6.44 17.80
CA THR A 210 -16.47 6.37 16.65
C THR A 210 -16.01 7.27 15.50
N LEU A 211 -15.57 8.48 15.80
CA LEU A 211 -15.04 9.38 14.79
C LEU A 211 -13.78 8.79 14.13
N VAL A 212 -12.85 8.26 14.91
CA VAL A 212 -11.66 7.55 14.39
C VAL A 212 -12.06 6.40 13.49
N PHE A 213 -13.05 5.59 13.88
CA PHE A 213 -13.58 4.51 13.05
C PHE A 213 -14.07 5.02 11.70
N LEU A 214 -14.92 6.05 11.68
CA LEU A 214 -15.44 6.60 10.43
C LEU A 214 -14.35 7.21 9.56
N MET A 215 -13.39 7.95 10.16
CA MET A 215 -12.28 8.56 9.44
C MET A 215 -11.31 7.51 8.88
N ALA A 216 -11.00 6.46 9.65
CA ALA A 216 -10.20 5.33 9.17
C ALA A 216 -10.92 4.59 8.04
N LEU A 217 -12.23 4.32 8.19
CA LEU A 217 -13.05 3.66 7.19
C LEU A 217 -13.10 4.45 5.89
N LEU A 218 -13.30 5.77 5.94
CA LEU A 218 -13.30 6.63 4.76
C LEU A 218 -11.90 6.73 4.13
N GLY A 219 -10.87 6.93 4.95
CA GLY A 219 -9.51 7.14 4.47
C GLY A 219 -8.90 5.90 3.83
N PHE A 220 -8.82 4.81 4.59
CA PHE A 220 -8.36 3.53 4.06
C PHE A 220 -9.35 2.98 3.03
N GLY A 221 -10.67 3.14 3.23
CA GLY A 221 -11.66 2.70 2.27
C GLY A 221 -11.56 3.36 0.89
N THR A 222 -11.15 4.63 0.84
CA THR A 222 -10.85 5.31 -0.43
C THR A 222 -9.72 4.59 -1.17
N LYS A 223 -8.63 4.26 -0.49
CA LYS A 223 -7.48 3.56 -1.09
C LYS A 223 -7.74 2.07 -1.37
N ALA A 224 -8.58 1.42 -0.56
CA ALA A 224 -9.04 0.06 -0.81
C ALA A 224 -10.01 -0.01 -2.01
N GLY A 225 -10.66 1.11 -2.34
CA GLY A 225 -11.66 1.18 -3.40
C GLY A 225 -12.98 0.53 -2.99
N ILE A 226 -13.45 0.80 -1.77
CA ILE A 226 -14.78 0.40 -1.29
C ILE A 226 -15.83 1.23 -2.05
N ILE A 227 -16.97 0.65 -2.40
CA ILE A 227 -18.08 1.43 -2.97
C ILE A 227 -18.68 2.34 -1.88
N PRO A 228 -18.91 3.64 -2.16
CA PRO A 228 -18.89 4.31 -3.47
C PRO A 228 -17.54 4.93 -3.91
N LEU A 229 -16.50 4.85 -3.10
CA LEU A 229 -15.19 5.49 -3.32
C LEU A 229 -14.29 4.79 -4.37
N HIS A 230 -14.71 3.62 -4.87
CA HIS A 230 -14.01 2.80 -5.86
C HIS A 230 -13.71 3.44 -7.22
N VAL A 231 -14.33 4.57 -7.56
CA VAL A 231 -14.40 5.11 -8.94
C VAL A 231 -13.02 5.33 -9.56
N TRP A 232 -11.99 5.65 -8.79
CA TRP A 232 -10.64 5.87 -9.32
C TRP A 232 -9.97 4.59 -9.85
N LEU A 233 -10.35 3.41 -9.33
CA LEU A 233 -9.70 2.13 -9.67
C LEU A 233 -9.91 1.77 -11.16
N PRO A 234 -11.14 1.75 -11.71
CA PRO A 234 -11.35 1.49 -13.14
C PRO A 234 -10.72 2.52 -14.08
N TYR A 235 -10.40 3.74 -13.61
CA TYR A 235 -9.69 4.73 -14.41
C TYR A 235 -8.17 4.53 -14.41
N ALA A 236 -7.57 4.25 -13.25
CA ALA A 236 -6.11 4.22 -13.10
C ALA A 236 -5.48 2.89 -13.57
N HIS A 237 -6.12 1.75 -13.28
CA HIS A 237 -5.55 0.43 -13.58
C HIS A 237 -5.35 0.12 -15.07
N PRO A 238 -6.27 0.50 -15.97
CA PRO A 238 -6.13 0.19 -17.40
C PRO A 238 -4.98 0.93 -18.07
N VAL A 239 -4.77 2.18 -17.67
CA VAL A 239 -3.77 3.06 -18.27
C VAL A 239 -2.35 2.84 -17.75
N ALA A 240 -2.21 2.21 -16.57
CA ALA A 240 -0.90 1.88 -16.02
C ALA A 240 -0.21 0.73 -16.79
N PRO A 241 1.14 0.72 -16.83
CA PRO A 241 1.91 -0.43 -17.30
C PRO A 241 1.49 -1.73 -16.59
N SER A 242 1.41 -2.84 -17.32
CA SER A 242 0.76 -4.07 -16.80
C SER A 242 1.38 -4.60 -15.51
N HIS A 243 2.71 -4.59 -15.37
CA HIS A 243 3.41 -5.02 -14.15
C HIS A 243 3.10 -4.10 -12.95
N VAL A 244 3.00 -2.80 -13.16
CA VAL A 244 2.59 -1.82 -12.12
C VAL A 244 1.15 -2.09 -11.71
N SER A 245 0.24 -2.24 -12.69
CA SER A 245 -1.17 -2.49 -12.44
C SER A 245 -1.40 -3.78 -11.65
N ALA A 246 -0.62 -4.83 -11.94
CA ALA A 246 -0.63 -6.09 -11.20
C ALA A 246 -0.27 -5.90 -9.72
N VAL A 247 0.74 -5.09 -9.40
CA VAL A 247 1.13 -4.80 -8.00
C VAL A 247 0.11 -3.87 -7.33
N MET A 248 -0.38 -2.85 -8.04
CA MET A 248 -1.39 -1.95 -7.50
C MET A 248 -2.67 -2.70 -7.12
N SER A 249 -3.19 -3.54 -8.02
CA SER A 249 -4.40 -4.33 -7.79
C SER A 249 -4.13 -5.47 -6.82
N GLY A 250 -3.02 -6.19 -7.00
CA GLY A 250 -2.68 -7.40 -6.25
C GLY A 250 -2.42 -7.12 -4.78
N VAL A 251 -1.74 -6.01 -4.44
CA VAL A 251 -1.31 -5.77 -3.06
C VAL A 251 -1.46 -4.32 -2.57
N MET A 252 -1.27 -3.29 -3.39
CA MET A 252 -1.33 -1.89 -2.90
C MET A 252 -2.68 -1.58 -2.26
N ILE A 253 -3.80 -1.95 -2.88
CA ILE A 253 -5.12 -1.70 -2.27
C ILE A 253 -5.35 -2.55 -1.02
N LYS A 254 -4.62 -3.66 -0.82
CA LYS A 254 -4.69 -4.47 0.40
C LYS A 254 -3.91 -3.83 1.56
N THR A 255 -2.94 -2.94 1.32
CA THR A 255 -2.29 -2.19 2.41
C THR A 255 -3.27 -1.26 3.14
N ALA A 256 -4.35 -0.86 2.48
CA ALA A 256 -5.45 -0.15 3.13
C ALA A 256 -6.23 -1.04 4.10
N ILE A 257 -6.45 -2.31 3.74
CA ILE A 257 -7.03 -3.31 4.64
C ILE A 257 -6.12 -3.53 5.84
N TYR A 258 -4.80 -3.62 5.63
CA TYR A 258 -3.83 -3.66 6.72
C TYR A 258 -4.02 -2.48 7.70
N GLY A 259 -4.16 -1.25 7.18
CA GLY A 259 -4.43 -0.07 7.98
C GLY A 259 -5.72 -0.16 8.80
N LEU A 260 -6.82 -0.64 8.20
CA LEU A 260 -8.09 -0.88 8.90
C LEU A 260 -7.93 -1.91 10.01
N ILE A 261 -7.25 -3.04 9.73
CA ILE A 261 -7.00 -4.08 10.73
C ILE A 261 -6.19 -3.52 11.91
N ARG A 262 -5.16 -2.71 11.63
CA ARG A 262 -4.38 -2.03 12.69
C ARG A 262 -5.24 -1.13 13.55
N VAL A 263 -6.08 -0.29 12.95
CA VAL A 263 -6.91 0.63 13.74
C VAL A 263 -7.93 -0.14 14.60
N TYR A 264 -8.62 -1.14 14.04
CA TYR A 264 -9.74 -1.79 14.73
C TYR A 264 -9.32 -2.90 15.69
N PHE A 265 -8.41 -3.78 15.26
CA PHE A 265 -8.05 -4.96 16.04
C PHE A 265 -6.78 -4.76 16.87
N ASP A 266 -5.84 -3.93 16.41
CA ASP A 266 -4.59 -3.66 17.14
C ASP A 266 -4.77 -2.48 18.11
N PHE A 267 -5.10 -1.27 17.62
CA PHE A 267 -5.15 -0.07 18.47
C PHE A 267 -6.37 -0.02 19.39
N PHE A 268 -7.55 -0.41 18.90
CA PHE A 268 -8.76 -0.52 19.73
C PHE A 268 -8.89 -1.88 20.44
N GLY A 269 -7.97 -2.83 20.20
CA GLY A 269 -7.98 -4.15 20.84
C GLY A 269 -9.22 -4.99 20.54
N GLY A 270 -9.91 -4.74 19.42
CA GLY A 270 -11.08 -5.52 19.02
C GLY A 270 -12.38 -5.22 19.79
N GLN A 271 -12.39 -4.20 20.67
CA GLN A 271 -13.57 -3.84 21.45
C GLN A 271 -14.31 -2.66 20.83
N PHE A 272 -15.38 -2.94 20.11
CA PHE A 272 -16.18 -1.92 19.44
C PHE A 272 -17.68 -2.27 19.41
N PRO A 273 -18.56 -1.27 19.25
CA PRO A 273 -19.99 -1.51 19.08
C PRO A 273 -20.30 -2.40 17.86
N TRP A 274 -21.31 -3.27 17.98
CA TRP A 274 -21.71 -4.19 16.92
C TRP A 274 -21.99 -3.52 15.57
N TRP A 275 -22.46 -2.26 15.60
CA TRP A 275 -22.82 -1.53 14.40
C TRP A 275 -21.59 -1.14 13.55
N TRP A 276 -20.38 -1.09 14.12
CA TRP A 276 -19.13 -0.89 13.35
C TRP A 276 -18.92 -2.07 12.40
N GLY A 277 -18.97 -3.29 12.93
CA GLY A 277 -18.88 -4.52 12.14
C GLY A 277 -19.98 -4.59 11.08
N PHE A 278 -21.23 -4.33 11.47
CA PHE A 278 -22.36 -4.27 10.53
C PHE A 278 -22.14 -3.25 9.39
N THR A 279 -21.57 -2.07 9.69
CA THR A 279 -21.27 -1.05 8.66
C THR A 279 -20.22 -1.56 7.68
N VAL A 280 -19.13 -2.16 8.18
CA VAL A 280 -18.06 -2.73 7.35
C VAL A 280 -18.59 -3.89 6.51
N LEU A 281 -19.42 -4.75 7.10
CA LEU A 281 -20.08 -5.87 6.43
C LEU A 281 -20.99 -5.36 5.30
N LEU A 282 -21.84 -4.38 5.56
CA LEU A 282 -22.76 -3.80 4.58
C LEU A 282 -22.00 -3.20 3.38
N LEU A 283 -20.95 -2.42 3.65
CA LEU A 283 -20.10 -1.85 2.61
C LEU A 283 -19.34 -2.94 1.84
N GLY A 284 -18.88 -3.99 2.53
CA GLY A 284 -18.23 -5.14 1.94
C GLY A 284 -19.15 -5.90 0.99
N THR A 285 -20.36 -6.25 1.44
CA THR A 285 -21.39 -6.93 0.63
C THR A 285 -21.78 -6.08 -0.57
N THR A 286 -21.98 -4.77 -0.38
CA THR A 286 -22.31 -3.85 -1.48
C THR A 286 -21.17 -3.77 -2.51
N SER A 287 -19.92 -3.70 -2.04
CA SER A 287 -18.73 -3.66 -2.91
C SER A 287 -18.53 -4.97 -3.66
N ALA A 288 -18.77 -6.11 -3.02
CA ALA A 288 -18.72 -7.43 -3.65
C ALA A 288 -19.78 -7.53 -4.77
N LEU A 289 -21.03 -7.25 -4.44
CA LEU A 289 -22.16 -7.41 -5.35
C LEU A 289 -22.10 -6.44 -6.54
N LEU A 290 -21.89 -5.16 -6.30
CA LEU A 290 -21.81 -4.19 -7.40
C LEU A 290 -20.48 -4.32 -8.16
N GLY A 291 -19.38 -4.71 -7.50
CA GLY A 291 -18.10 -4.99 -8.14
C GLY A 291 -18.24 -6.07 -9.22
N VAL A 292 -18.86 -7.21 -8.89
CA VAL A 292 -19.09 -8.28 -9.88
C VAL A 292 -20.09 -7.86 -10.96
N MET A 293 -21.14 -7.12 -10.61
CA MET A 293 -22.12 -6.63 -11.61
C MET A 293 -21.48 -5.68 -12.63
N TYR A 294 -20.66 -4.73 -12.18
CA TYR A 294 -19.94 -3.84 -13.08
C TYR A 294 -18.88 -4.60 -13.90
N ALA A 295 -18.16 -5.56 -13.32
CA ALA A 295 -17.20 -6.38 -14.04
C ALA A 295 -17.84 -7.12 -15.23
N LEU A 296 -19.05 -7.67 -15.06
CA LEU A 296 -19.80 -8.36 -16.12
C LEU A 296 -20.22 -7.45 -17.27
N MET A 297 -20.33 -6.14 -17.06
CA MET A 297 -20.71 -5.17 -18.08
C MET A 297 -19.49 -4.58 -18.83
N GLU A 298 -18.28 -4.80 -18.32
CA GLU A 298 -17.06 -4.27 -18.91
C GLU A 298 -16.56 -5.14 -20.07
N HIS A 299 -16.13 -4.47 -21.14
CA HIS A 299 -15.59 -5.11 -22.34
C HIS A 299 -14.07 -5.00 -22.43
N ASP A 300 -13.47 -4.06 -21.69
CA ASP A 300 -12.03 -3.94 -21.55
C ASP A 300 -11.51 -4.86 -20.43
N LEU A 301 -10.55 -5.72 -20.77
CA LEU A 301 -10.04 -6.73 -19.84
C LEU A 301 -9.41 -6.10 -18.59
N LYS A 302 -8.69 -4.98 -18.70
CA LYS A 302 -8.05 -4.36 -17.54
C LYS A 302 -9.06 -3.66 -16.63
N ARG A 303 -10.10 -3.03 -17.20
CA ARG A 303 -11.23 -2.45 -16.43
C ARG A 303 -12.01 -3.54 -15.73
N LEU A 304 -12.30 -4.64 -16.41
CA LEU A 304 -12.95 -5.82 -15.84
C LEU A 304 -12.17 -6.34 -14.62
N LEU A 305 -10.85 -6.49 -14.73
CA LEU A 305 -10.00 -6.90 -13.60
C LEU A 305 -9.96 -5.88 -12.46
N ALA A 306 -10.06 -4.57 -12.78
CA ALA A 306 -10.17 -3.53 -11.76
C ALA A 306 -11.48 -3.68 -10.95
N PHE A 307 -12.61 -4.00 -11.59
CA PHE A 307 -13.86 -4.26 -10.88
C PHE A 307 -13.85 -5.56 -10.07
N HIS A 308 -13.19 -6.63 -10.56
CA HIS A 308 -12.94 -7.80 -9.70
C HIS A 308 -12.04 -7.48 -8.51
N SER A 309 -11.18 -6.46 -8.59
CA SER A 309 -10.42 -6.00 -7.44
C SER A 309 -11.32 -5.37 -6.38
N VAL A 310 -12.32 -4.57 -6.80
CA VAL A 310 -13.37 -4.00 -5.94
C VAL A 310 -14.19 -5.12 -5.28
N GLU A 311 -14.57 -6.13 -6.06
CA GLU A 311 -15.30 -7.30 -5.56
C GLU A 311 -14.52 -8.01 -4.45
N ASN A 312 -13.25 -8.36 -4.71
CA ASN A 312 -12.40 -9.08 -3.76
C ASN A 312 -12.15 -8.27 -2.47
N ILE A 313 -12.02 -6.94 -2.57
CA ILE A 313 -11.98 -6.07 -1.39
C ILE A 313 -13.29 -6.16 -0.62
N GLY A 314 -14.43 -6.17 -1.31
CA GLY A 314 -15.73 -6.41 -0.70
C GLY A 314 -15.79 -7.71 0.09
N ILE A 315 -15.28 -8.81 -0.47
CA ILE A 315 -15.20 -10.11 0.20
C ILE A 315 -14.35 -10.06 1.46
N ILE A 316 -13.19 -9.41 1.41
CA ILE A 316 -12.32 -9.25 2.59
C ILE A 316 -13.05 -8.45 3.69
N LEU A 317 -13.76 -7.38 3.32
CA LEU A 317 -14.52 -6.57 4.28
C LEU A 317 -15.72 -7.32 4.87
N MET A 318 -16.36 -8.20 4.11
CA MET A 318 -17.39 -9.08 4.68
C MET A 318 -16.80 -9.97 5.78
N GLY A 319 -15.60 -10.51 5.57
CA GLY A 319 -14.90 -11.28 6.60
C GLY A 319 -14.45 -10.45 7.81
N LEU A 320 -14.09 -9.18 7.61
CA LEU A 320 -13.70 -8.28 8.71
C LEU A 320 -14.89 -7.72 9.50
N GLY A 321 -16.05 -7.57 8.87
CA GLY A 321 -17.25 -7.02 9.49
C GLY A 321 -18.12 -8.04 10.23
N ALA A 322 -17.94 -9.33 9.94
CA ALA A 322 -18.64 -10.45 10.57
C ALA A 322 -18.04 -10.81 11.93
#